data_AF-A0A4Y8P7F4-F1
#
_entry.id   AF-A0A4Y8P7F4-F1
#
_cell.length_a   1.000
_cell.length_b   1.000
_cell.length_c   1.000
_cell.angle_alpha   90.00
_cell.angle_beta   90.00
_cell.angle_gamma   90.00
#
_symmetry.space_group_name_H-M   'P 1'
#
loop_
_entity.id
_entity.type
_entity.pdbx_description
1 polymer ?
#
loop_
_entity_poly.entity_id
_entity_poly.type
_entity_poly.pdbx_seq_one_letter_code
_entity_poly.pdbx_strand_id
1 'polypeptide(L)'
;MRFNLKKEKISKDLSKNGMIEDREGEDLFAEKMIGPKARTTGIRKGKCINFGECEEAGKITEVPEGAEFVCKSCKNPLEELTRYVARSSRSYFPLIGGIGLVIVAILVLLFVLPLFNGMINGQKGIFKVLESKPSLLQAEEAIKAQIPKRFTFVDIKEKSAVKDQNGQWNLNYEVTVQPQLTLFWVPVGPVLPGKERLEGVPKDLQPWAKSHIKDLLFTLDQEPGMVYYQDQKRTAFEANQPLTLDWKLKAIKQADGGWKFLNEDNKFPWVAVPEQTIPGTQQTVLYSAYDLATALRQEDSQWTDLANRLKEIDKQAAQVYTEAKSEVSSPGRKPKYLQPGTGGPTTAAEGAGIGAAGGALIGGLAGGGAGAGWGALGGLILGGLGGGLYSYEKEKKAWRARVAAHNAALRRAAAKAREEKERLLEQYAQELRQMAENRRLALSGANPMLNPSSPAPQTPAPYMPTASSQSFPPPPFPSTPPASSPSYPQIPGSVPPAEGYGPPPGTPPLPPSSPPPFP
;
A
#
# COMPACT_ATOMS: atom_id res chain seq x y z
N MET A 1 -8.62 7.78 37.50
CA MET A 1 -7.33 8.27 38.01
C MET A 1 -6.89 9.43 37.12
N ARG A 2 -6.81 10.66 37.67
CA ARG A 2 -6.50 11.89 36.91
C ARG A 2 -5.00 12.19 36.99
N PHE A 3 -4.34 12.32 35.84
CA PHE A 3 -2.94 12.72 35.73
C PHE A 3 -2.83 14.25 35.75
N ASN A 4 -1.97 14.76 36.63
CA ASN A 4 -1.53 16.17 36.68
C ASN A 4 -0.06 16.18 36.26
N LEU A 5 0.24 16.69 35.06
CA LEU A 5 1.61 16.90 34.62
C LEU A 5 1.94 18.39 34.64
N LYS A 6 2.80 18.73 35.59
CA LYS A 6 3.45 20.02 35.81
C LYS A 6 4.35 20.33 34.61
N LYS A 7 4.13 21.48 33.96
CA LYS A 7 5.07 22.08 33.00
C LYS A 7 6.19 22.76 33.78
N GLU A 8 7.43 22.32 33.56
CA GLU A 8 8.62 23.01 34.06
C GLU A 8 9.39 23.59 32.87
N LYS A 9 9.62 24.90 32.94
CA LYS A 9 10.34 25.72 31.96
C LYS A 9 11.84 25.50 32.16
N ILE A 10 12.56 25.15 31.10
CA ILE A 10 14.01 25.36 31.01
C ILE A 10 14.28 26.05 29.67
N SER A 11 14.56 27.34 29.74
CA SER A 11 15.08 28.18 28.67
C SER A 11 15.89 29.27 29.34
N LYS A 12 17.21 29.19 29.21
CA LYS A 12 18.21 30.26 29.26
C LYS A 12 19.58 29.61 29.37
N ASP A 13 20.35 29.66 28.28
CA ASP A 13 21.67 30.26 28.27
C ASP A 13 22.35 29.97 26.91
N LEU A 14 23.27 30.86 26.55
CA LEU A 14 24.10 30.92 25.33
C LEU A 14 23.50 31.69 24.15
N SER A 15 23.70 33.02 24.17
CA SER A 15 24.46 33.69 23.10
C SER A 15 24.64 35.16 23.47
N LYS A 16 25.85 35.53 23.93
CA LYS A 16 26.30 36.91 24.01
C LYS A 16 27.82 36.89 23.81
N ASN A 17 28.24 37.38 22.65
CA ASN A 17 29.58 37.83 22.21
C ASN A 17 29.59 37.66 20.68
N GLY A 18 29.87 38.66 19.84
CA GLY A 18 30.28 40.03 20.07
C GLY A 18 30.31 40.81 18.74
N MET A 19 30.24 42.13 18.89
CA MET A 19 30.71 43.21 18.02
C MET A 19 31.03 42.89 16.55
N ILE A 20 30.24 43.50 15.67
CA ILE A 20 30.64 43.89 14.31
C ILE A 20 31.12 45.33 14.44
N GLU A 21 32.43 45.54 14.25
CA GLU A 21 33.02 46.85 13.99
C GLU A 21 33.12 47.07 12.48
N ASP A 22 32.63 48.23 12.07
CA ASP A 22 32.84 48.83 10.76
C ASP A 22 34.32 49.10 10.51
N ARG A 23 34.79 48.80 9.30
CA ARG A 23 36.03 49.42 8.79
C ARG A 23 36.02 49.54 7.28
N GLU A 24 35.73 50.75 6.85
CA GLU A 24 36.14 51.35 5.58
C GLU A 24 37.67 51.34 5.47
N GLY A 25 38.21 51.19 4.25
CA GLY A 25 39.61 51.52 4.01
C GLY A 25 40.26 50.91 2.79
N GLU A 26 40.34 51.73 1.74
CA GLU A 26 41.52 51.94 0.89
C GLU A 26 41.75 51.05 -0.35
N ASP A 27 41.33 51.64 -1.47
CA ASP A 27 41.89 51.50 -2.80
C ASP A 27 43.40 51.83 -2.84
N LEU A 28 44.24 50.89 -3.28
CA LEU A 28 45.58 51.16 -3.78
C LEU A 28 46.02 50.06 -4.76
N PHE A 29 45.66 50.18 -6.03
CA PHE A 29 46.44 49.58 -7.12
C PHE A 29 46.82 50.67 -8.13
N ALA A 30 48.05 51.14 -7.97
CA ALA A 30 48.74 52.03 -8.88
C ALA A 30 49.05 51.29 -10.19
N GLU A 31 48.34 51.68 -11.24
CA GLU A 31 48.55 51.25 -12.62
C GLU A 31 49.81 51.92 -13.18
N LYS A 32 50.83 51.11 -13.46
CA LYS A 32 52.12 51.55 -14.00
C LYS A 32 52.03 51.62 -15.51
N MET A 33 51.86 52.82 -16.06
CA MET A 33 51.94 53.07 -17.50
C MET A 33 53.32 52.71 -18.07
N ILE A 34 53.34 51.82 -19.06
CA ILE A 34 54.49 51.58 -19.95
C ILE A 34 54.01 51.92 -21.36
N GLY A 35 54.59 52.96 -21.96
CA GLY A 35 54.24 53.44 -23.29
C GLY A 35 54.53 52.40 -24.40
N PRO A 36 53.76 52.43 -25.51
CA PRO A 36 53.95 51.48 -26.60
C PRO A 36 55.16 51.84 -27.46
N LYS A 37 56.07 50.87 -27.62
CA LYS A 37 57.10 50.86 -28.66
C LYS A 37 56.47 50.35 -29.96
N ALA A 38 56.56 51.14 -31.02
CA ALA A 38 56.15 50.78 -32.37
C ALA A 38 56.86 49.49 -32.83
N ARG A 39 56.09 48.41 -33.02
CA ARG A 39 56.53 47.17 -33.66
C ARG A 39 56.08 47.19 -35.12
N THR A 40 57.03 46.83 -35.98
CA THR A 40 56.87 46.61 -37.42
C THR A 40 55.70 45.68 -37.73
N THR A 41 54.81 46.14 -38.60
CA THR A 41 53.58 45.49 -39.06
C THR A 41 53.87 44.18 -39.80
N GLY A 42 53.57 43.02 -39.19
CA GLY A 42 53.50 41.76 -39.93
C GLY A 42 52.23 41.72 -40.78
N ILE A 43 52.30 41.05 -41.92
CA ILE A 43 51.14 40.77 -42.79
C ILE A 43 50.88 39.27 -42.69
N ARG A 44 49.68 38.87 -42.26
CA ARG A 44 49.23 37.47 -42.19
C ARG A 44 48.47 37.11 -43.46
N LYS A 45 48.69 35.90 -44.01
CA LYS A 45 47.98 35.42 -45.21
C LYS A 45 46.99 34.33 -44.82
N GLY A 46 45.72 34.50 -45.19
CA GLY A 46 44.65 33.55 -44.90
C GLY A 46 43.76 33.27 -46.10
N LYS A 47 43.10 32.11 -46.10
CA LYS A 47 42.21 31.66 -47.17
C LYS A 47 40.79 31.46 -46.62
N CYS A 48 39.78 31.92 -47.35
CA CYS A 48 38.38 31.67 -46.98
C CYS A 48 37.98 30.25 -47.42
N ILE A 49 37.45 29.47 -46.49
CA ILE A 49 37.03 28.06 -46.69
C ILE A 49 35.52 27.89 -46.94
N ASN A 50 34.75 28.98 -47.00
CA ASN A 50 33.30 28.89 -47.27
C ASN A 50 33.01 28.73 -48.77
N PHE A 51 33.36 27.57 -49.31
CA PHE A 51 33.12 27.20 -50.72
C PHE A 51 31.63 26.92 -50.94
N GLY A 52 30.89 27.92 -51.40
CA GLY A 52 29.47 27.81 -51.72
C GLY A 52 28.72 29.14 -51.62
N GLU A 53 29.12 29.99 -50.68
CA GLU A 53 28.41 31.23 -50.36
C GLU A 53 29.27 32.49 -50.54
N CYS A 54 30.57 32.33 -50.83
CA CYS A 54 31.51 33.44 -50.96
C CYS A 54 32.26 33.35 -52.29
N GLU A 55 32.17 34.39 -53.12
CA GLU A 55 32.90 34.48 -54.40
C GLU A 55 34.43 34.60 -54.23
N GLU A 56 34.88 34.92 -53.01
CA GLU A 56 36.30 34.97 -52.64
C GLU A 56 36.79 33.68 -51.96
N ALA A 57 35.93 32.66 -51.83
CA ALA A 57 36.34 31.35 -51.34
C ALA A 57 37.48 30.81 -52.21
N GLY A 58 38.57 30.43 -51.57
CA GLY A 58 39.74 29.94 -52.30
C GLY A 58 40.84 30.98 -52.58
N LYS A 59 40.56 32.29 -52.51
CA LYS A 59 41.57 33.33 -52.77
C LYS A 59 42.40 33.61 -51.51
N ILE A 60 43.69 33.89 -51.71
CA ILE A 60 44.61 34.24 -50.62
C ILE A 60 44.46 35.74 -50.36
N THR A 61 44.06 36.08 -49.14
CA THR A 61 43.90 37.47 -48.70
C THR A 61 44.97 37.80 -47.67
N GLU A 62 45.60 38.96 -47.84
CA GLU A 62 46.61 39.48 -46.92
C GLU A 62 45.93 40.41 -45.90
N VAL A 63 46.06 40.08 -44.63
CA VAL A 63 45.45 40.81 -43.51
C VAL A 63 46.56 41.36 -42.61
N PRO A 64 46.64 42.68 -42.39
CA PRO A 64 47.62 43.26 -41.50
C PRO A 64 47.44 42.75 -40.06
N GLU A 65 48.55 42.52 -39.38
CA GLU A 65 48.57 42.03 -37.99
C GLU A 65 47.92 43.07 -37.06
N GLY A 66 46.87 42.65 -36.35
CA GLY A 66 46.01 43.53 -35.54
C GLY A 66 44.60 43.75 -36.09
N ALA A 67 44.36 43.50 -37.39
CA ALA A 67 43.00 43.45 -37.93
C ALA A 67 42.34 42.08 -37.69
N GLU A 68 41.00 42.06 -37.57
CA GLU A 68 40.21 40.85 -37.43
C GLU A 68 40.45 39.91 -38.62
N PHE A 69 40.77 38.65 -38.34
CA PHE A 69 41.17 37.67 -39.35
C PHE A 69 39.94 37.01 -40.01
N VAL A 70 39.14 37.83 -40.67
CA VAL A 70 37.87 37.45 -41.31
C VAL A 70 37.84 37.83 -42.78
N CYS A 71 37.11 37.05 -43.59
CA CYS A 71 36.93 37.32 -45.01
C CYS A 71 36.14 38.62 -45.21
N LYS A 72 36.59 39.50 -46.11
CA LYS A 72 35.94 40.79 -46.37
C LYS A 72 34.51 40.63 -46.88
N SER A 73 34.26 39.60 -47.68
CA SER A 73 32.97 39.38 -48.35
C SER A 73 31.94 38.69 -47.45
N CYS A 74 32.30 37.59 -46.78
CA CYS A 74 31.35 36.78 -46.00
C CYS A 74 31.50 36.86 -44.48
N LYS A 75 32.46 37.65 -43.96
CA LYS A 75 32.74 37.84 -42.52
C LYS A 75 33.10 36.58 -41.71
N ASN A 76 33.20 35.41 -42.35
CA ASN A 76 33.69 34.19 -41.71
C ASN A 76 35.21 34.24 -41.45
N PRO A 77 35.71 33.56 -40.39
CA PRO A 77 37.13 33.50 -40.07
C PRO A 77 37.94 32.88 -41.21
N LEU A 78 39.11 33.45 -41.48
CA LEU A 78 40.06 32.94 -42.46
C LEU A 78 40.93 31.84 -41.84
N GLU A 79 41.25 30.80 -42.61
CA GLU A 79 42.20 29.78 -42.18
C GLU A 79 43.63 30.23 -42.52
N GLU A 80 44.54 30.16 -41.53
CA GLU A 80 45.93 30.62 -41.68
C GLU A 80 46.76 29.60 -42.47
N LEU A 81 47.40 30.07 -43.56
CA LEU A 81 48.26 29.24 -44.39
C LEU A 81 49.64 29.07 -43.75
N THR A 82 49.82 28.01 -42.97
CA THR A 82 51.14 27.60 -42.50
C THR A 82 51.98 27.09 -43.67
N ARG A 83 53.12 27.74 -43.95
CA ARG A 83 54.05 27.31 -45.01
C ARG A 83 54.65 25.95 -44.63
N TYR A 84 54.11 24.86 -45.20
CA TYR A 84 54.83 23.60 -45.28
C TYR A 84 55.99 23.74 -46.29
N VAL A 85 57.21 23.86 -45.77
CA VAL A 85 58.43 23.82 -46.59
C VAL A 85 58.65 22.37 -47.03
N ALA A 86 58.09 21.99 -48.18
CA ALA A 86 58.42 20.74 -48.85
C ALA A 86 59.82 20.85 -49.46
N ARG A 87 60.82 20.31 -48.76
CA ARG A 87 62.22 20.30 -49.19
C ARG A 87 62.42 19.22 -50.25
N SER A 88 62.32 19.61 -51.51
CA SER A 88 62.67 18.81 -52.70
C SER A 88 64.17 18.53 -52.73
N SER A 89 64.56 17.27 -52.51
CA SER A 89 65.94 16.80 -52.69
C SER A 89 66.08 15.99 -53.98
N ARG A 90 66.89 16.47 -54.93
CA ARG A 90 67.48 15.66 -56.00
C ARG A 90 68.92 16.11 -56.25
N SER A 91 69.88 15.20 -56.05
CA SER A 91 70.99 14.87 -56.98
C SER A 91 72.30 14.45 -56.28
N TYR A 92 72.53 13.13 -56.26
CA TYR A 92 73.77 12.35 -56.50
C TYR A 92 75.19 12.88 -56.19
N PHE A 93 75.93 12.19 -55.29
CA PHE A 93 77.16 11.35 -55.50
C PHE A 93 77.87 11.04 -54.13
N PRO A 94 78.63 9.93 -53.93
CA PRO A 94 78.06 8.67 -53.43
C PRO A 94 78.84 7.93 -52.32
N LEU A 95 78.20 6.88 -51.80
CA LEU A 95 78.75 5.60 -51.34
C LEU A 95 79.55 5.43 -50.03
N ILE A 96 80.08 6.46 -49.38
CA ILE A 96 80.75 6.26 -48.05
C ILE A 96 79.95 6.83 -46.88
N GLY A 97 79.14 7.88 -47.12
CA GLY A 97 78.24 8.44 -46.10
C GLY A 97 76.98 7.60 -45.83
N GLY A 98 76.58 6.74 -46.77
CA GLY A 98 75.32 5.98 -46.68
C GLY A 98 75.33 4.89 -45.59
N ILE A 99 76.46 4.19 -45.43
CA ILE A 99 76.58 3.17 -44.39
C ILE A 99 76.67 3.83 -43.01
N GLY A 100 77.38 4.95 -42.88
CA GLY A 100 77.44 5.72 -41.64
C GLY A 100 76.07 6.27 -41.22
N LEU A 101 75.28 6.82 -42.15
CA LEU A 101 73.94 7.34 -41.86
C LEU A 101 72.94 6.22 -41.57
N VAL A 102 73.05 5.06 -42.24
CA VAL A 102 72.21 3.90 -41.96
C VAL A 102 72.57 3.28 -40.61
N ILE A 103 73.85 3.17 -40.25
CA ILE A 103 74.27 2.68 -38.93
C ILE A 103 73.87 3.66 -37.83
N VAL A 104 74.02 4.97 -38.04
CA VAL A 104 73.54 5.99 -37.08
C VAL A 104 72.02 5.97 -36.99
N ALA A 105 71.29 5.83 -38.10
CA ALA A 105 69.83 5.71 -38.07
C ALA A 105 69.38 4.43 -37.36
N ILE A 106 70.05 3.29 -37.59
CA ILE A 106 69.78 2.02 -36.91
C ILE A 106 70.15 2.10 -35.43
N LEU A 107 71.27 2.73 -35.05
CA LEU A 107 71.64 2.93 -33.65
C LEU A 107 70.68 3.89 -32.94
N VAL A 108 70.24 4.97 -33.62
CA VAL A 108 69.18 5.84 -33.11
C VAL A 108 67.88 5.05 -33.00
N LEU A 109 67.53 4.21 -33.98
CA LEU A 109 66.34 3.36 -33.88
C LEU A 109 66.44 2.38 -32.71
N LEU A 110 67.57 1.71 -32.54
CA LEU A 110 67.79 0.67 -31.53
C LEU A 110 68.03 1.22 -30.13
N PHE A 111 68.51 2.45 -29.95
CA PHE A 111 68.68 3.06 -28.63
C PHE A 111 67.53 4.01 -28.27
N VAL A 112 67.01 4.78 -29.23
CA VAL A 112 65.96 5.77 -28.96
C VAL A 112 64.57 5.14 -28.93
N LEU A 113 64.25 4.16 -29.78
CA LEU A 113 62.92 3.50 -29.68
C LEU A 113 62.70 2.75 -28.36
N PRO A 114 63.64 1.97 -27.79
CA PRO A 114 63.40 1.35 -26.49
C PRO A 114 63.40 2.36 -25.34
N LEU A 115 64.11 3.50 -25.46
CA LEU A 115 63.99 4.60 -24.49
C LEU A 115 62.62 5.30 -24.58
N PHE A 116 62.07 5.49 -25.78
CA PHE A 116 60.71 6.03 -25.97
C PHE A 116 59.63 5.01 -25.57
N ASN A 117 59.77 3.74 -25.93
CA ASN A 117 58.87 2.68 -25.47
C ASN A 117 58.95 2.49 -23.94
N GLY A 118 60.12 2.67 -23.34
CA GLY A 118 60.30 2.69 -21.88
C GLY A 118 59.66 3.92 -21.20
N MET A 119 59.64 5.08 -21.86
CA MET A 119 58.95 6.29 -21.37
C MET A 119 57.43 6.26 -21.60
N ILE A 120 56.94 5.56 -22.63
CA ILE A 120 55.51 5.49 -22.95
C ILE A 120 54.85 4.30 -22.21
N ASN A 121 55.51 3.14 -22.16
CA ASN A 121 54.96 1.91 -21.58
C ASN A 121 55.61 1.51 -20.25
N GLY A 122 56.64 2.23 -19.78
CA GLY A 122 57.24 1.96 -18.47
C GLY A 122 56.29 2.31 -17.33
N GLN A 123 56.42 1.60 -16.21
CA GLN A 123 55.56 1.76 -15.02
C GLN A 123 55.51 3.20 -14.45
N LYS A 124 56.46 4.06 -14.86
CA LYS A 124 56.64 5.49 -14.51
C LYS A 124 56.47 6.45 -15.71
N GLY A 125 55.84 6.03 -16.80
CA GLY A 125 55.66 6.87 -17.98
C GLY A 125 54.86 8.13 -17.69
N ILE A 126 55.33 9.26 -18.24
CA ILE A 126 54.75 10.61 -18.10
C ILE A 126 53.27 10.67 -18.55
N PHE A 127 52.80 9.69 -19.32
CA PHE A 127 51.40 9.56 -19.75
C PHE A 127 50.46 8.95 -18.69
N LYS A 128 50.98 8.32 -17.61
CA LYS A 128 50.14 7.96 -16.44
C LYS A 128 49.62 9.19 -15.68
N VAL A 129 50.19 10.38 -15.93
CA VAL A 129 49.75 11.64 -15.31
C VAL A 129 48.42 12.12 -15.89
N LEU A 130 47.98 11.60 -17.05
CA LEU A 130 46.65 11.84 -17.59
C LEU A 130 45.72 10.62 -17.42
N GLU A 131 45.82 9.89 -16.30
CA GLU A 131 44.70 9.06 -15.89
C GLU A 131 43.51 9.97 -15.58
N SER A 132 42.60 10.06 -16.56
CA SER A 132 41.44 10.93 -16.51
C SER A 132 40.61 10.61 -15.28
N LYS A 133 40.24 11.64 -14.53
CA LYS A 133 39.23 11.54 -13.49
C LYS A 133 37.86 11.22 -14.12
N PRO A 134 36.96 10.51 -13.41
CA PRO A 134 35.58 10.35 -13.87
C PRO A 134 34.94 11.70 -14.19
N SER A 135 34.17 11.74 -15.27
CA SER A 135 33.47 12.96 -15.69
C SER A 135 32.30 13.26 -14.75
N LEU A 136 31.96 14.55 -14.62
CA LEU A 136 30.81 14.98 -13.81
C LEU A 136 29.50 14.37 -14.32
N LEU A 137 29.35 14.23 -15.65
CA LEU A 137 28.18 13.60 -16.28
C LEU A 137 28.00 12.14 -15.87
N GLN A 138 29.09 11.38 -15.78
CA GLN A 138 29.04 9.98 -15.30
C GLN A 138 28.64 9.91 -13.82
N ALA A 139 29.15 10.84 -13.01
CA ALA A 139 28.75 10.93 -11.61
C ALA A 139 27.27 11.31 -11.47
N GLU A 140 26.77 12.24 -12.29
CA GLU A 140 25.38 12.67 -12.36
C GLU A 140 24.43 11.49 -12.71
N GLU A 141 24.77 10.71 -13.73
CA GLU A 141 23.97 9.55 -14.12
C GLU A 141 23.95 8.48 -13.01
N ALA A 142 25.11 8.26 -12.37
CA ALA A 142 25.23 7.31 -11.26
C ALA A 142 24.43 7.72 -10.01
N ILE A 143 24.35 9.01 -9.68
CA ILE A 143 23.51 9.49 -8.57
C ILE A 143 22.02 9.48 -8.94
N LYS A 144 21.66 9.87 -10.17
CA LYS A 144 20.27 9.82 -10.64
C LYS A 144 19.67 8.41 -10.53
N ALA A 145 20.46 7.38 -10.77
CA ALA A 145 20.03 5.99 -10.61
C ALA A 145 19.76 5.58 -9.14
N GLN A 146 20.36 6.28 -8.16
CA GLN A 146 20.20 6.01 -6.72
C GLN A 146 19.11 6.87 -6.05
N ILE A 147 18.71 7.96 -6.70
CA ILE A 147 17.67 8.87 -6.20
C ILE A 147 16.29 8.19 -6.37
N PRO A 148 15.45 8.13 -5.31
CA PRO A 148 14.11 7.57 -5.44
C PRO A 148 13.26 8.37 -6.42
N LYS A 149 12.34 7.70 -7.15
CA LYS A 149 11.50 8.32 -8.19
C LYS A 149 10.71 9.56 -7.77
N ARG A 150 10.51 9.78 -6.46
CA ARG A 150 9.77 10.93 -5.89
C ARG A 150 10.65 12.16 -5.68
N PHE A 151 11.94 12.09 -5.98
CA PHE A 151 12.89 13.18 -5.90
C PHE A 151 13.39 13.52 -7.31
N THR A 152 13.51 14.82 -7.58
CA THR A 152 14.17 15.36 -8.76
C THR A 152 15.60 15.73 -8.41
N PHE A 153 16.54 15.28 -9.24
CA PHE A 153 17.91 15.78 -9.21
C PHE A 153 17.93 17.23 -9.68
N VAL A 154 18.59 18.12 -8.93
CA VAL A 154 18.70 19.55 -9.26
C VAL A 154 20.11 19.90 -9.71
N ASP A 155 21.13 19.57 -8.90
CA ASP A 155 22.51 19.96 -9.15
C ASP A 155 23.53 19.02 -8.48
N ILE A 156 24.75 18.97 -9.00
CA ILE A 156 25.91 18.27 -8.44
C ILE A 156 27.15 19.15 -8.52
N LYS A 157 27.75 19.43 -7.36
CA LYS A 157 28.99 20.20 -7.25
C LYS A 157 30.09 19.32 -6.67
N GLU A 158 31.27 19.40 -7.25
CA GLU A 158 32.42 18.69 -6.70
C GLU A 158 33.05 19.46 -5.55
N LYS A 159 33.15 18.82 -4.38
CA LYS A 159 33.86 19.35 -3.21
C LYS A 159 35.31 18.91 -3.17
N SER A 160 35.57 17.62 -3.40
CA SER A 160 36.92 17.09 -3.45
C SER A 160 37.04 15.83 -4.31
N ALA A 161 38.22 15.65 -4.90
CA ALA A 161 38.61 14.45 -5.61
C ALA A 161 40.05 14.10 -5.24
N VAL A 162 40.23 13.01 -4.49
CA VAL A 162 41.54 12.56 -4.02
C VAL A 162 41.77 11.15 -4.53
N LYS A 163 42.84 10.97 -5.29
CA LYS A 163 43.25 9.65 -5.78
C LYS A 163 44.03 8.90 -4.70
N ASP A 164 43.66 7.66 -4.43
CA ASP A 164 44.36 6.80 -3.48
C ASP A 164 45.60 6.16 -4.11
N GLN A 165 46.39 5.47 -3.27
CA GLN A 165 47.60 4.76 -3.72
C GLN A 165 47.29 3.56 -4.63
N ASN A 166 46.07 3.06 -4.61
CA ASN A 166 45.60 1.94 -5.44
C ASN A 166 45.08 2.42 -6.82
N GLY A 167 45.13 3.72 -7.10
CA GLY A 167 44.64 4.31 -8.33
C GLY A 167 43.12 4.54 -8.38
N GLN A 168 42.40 4.31 -7.28
CA GLN A 168 40.99 4.60 -7.12
C GLN A 168 40.78 6.08 -6.77
N TRP A 169 39.65 6.64 -7.18
CA TRP A 169 39.31 8.02 -6.84
C TRP A 169 38.32 8.05 -5.68
N ASN A 170 38.68 8.71 -4.60
CA ASN A 170 37.76 9.10 -3.53
C ASN A 170 37.16 10.46 -3.90
N LEU A 171 35.87 10.46 -4.25
CA LEU A 171 35.16 11.65 -4.69
C LEU A 171 34.16 12.06 -3.62
N ASN A 172 34.05 13.36 -3.40
CA ASN A 172 33.03 13.96 -2.54
C ASN A 172 32.27 15.00 -3.35
N TYR A 173 30.99 14.74 -3.57
CA TYR A 173 30.08 15.64 -4.27
C TYR A 173 29.06 16.22 -3.30
N GLU A 174 28.73 17.48 -3.48
CA GLU A 174 27.54 18.09 -2.90
C GLU A 174 26.40 17.96 -3.91
N VAL A 175 25.43 17.13 -3.60
CA VAL A 175 24.28 16.84 -4.46
C VAL A 175 23.08 17.59 -3.92
N THR A 176 22.38 18.33 -4.77
CA THR A 176 21.09 18.95 -4.43
C THR A 176 19.97 18.18 -5.10
N VAL A 177 19.04 17.67 -4.31
CA VAL A 177 17.82 17.00 -4.76
C VAL A 177 16.61 17.74 -4.23
N GLN A 178 15.45 17.55 -4.86
CA GLN A 178 14.22 18.21 -4.46
C GLN A 178 13.07 17.20 -4.50
N PRO A 179 12.31 17.00 -3.42
CA PRO A 179 11.16 16.11 -3.44
C PRO A 179 10.02 16.75 -4.25
N GLN A 180 9.40 15.99 -5.14
CA GLN A 180 8.27 16.48 -5.95
C GLN A 180 7.00 16.69 -5.09
N LEU A 181 6.87 15.93 -4.02
CA LEU A 181 5.71 15.91 -3.12
C LEU A 181 6.19 15.96 -1.67
N THR A 182 5.30 16.36 -0.76
CA THR A 182 5.60 16.27 0.68
C THR A 182 5.63 14.80 1.08
N LEU A 183 6.72 14.39 1.72
CA LEU A 183 6.94 13.03 2.18
C LEU A 183 6.89 12.98 3.69
N PHE A 184 6.36 11.88 4.20
CA PHE A 184 6.16 11.64 5.63
C PHE A 184 6.86 10.34 6.04
N TRP A 185 7.53 10.39 7.18
CA TRP A 185 7.90 9.19 7.93
C TRP A 185 6.66 8.66 8.62
N VAL A 186 6.26 7.45 8.25
CA VAL A 186 5.06 6.80 8.77
C VAL A 186 5.45 5.50 9.44
N PRO A 187 5.17 5.34 10.75
CA PRO A 187 5.44 4.10 11.43
C PRO A 187 4.42 3.04 11.00
N VAL A 188 4.90 1.80 10.87
CA VAL A 188 4.13 0.62 10.52
C VAL A 188 4.22 -0.39 11.66
N GLY A 189 3.09 -1.00 11.99
CA GLY A 189 3.03 -2.10 12.95
C GLY A 189 1.71 -2.84 12.91
N PRO A 190 1.54 -3.84 13.77
CA PRO A 190 0.32 -4.65 13.81
C PRO A 190 -0.85 -3.81 14.30
N VAL A 191 -2.07 -4.11 13.86
CA VAL A 191 -3.27 -3.44 14.39
C VAL A 191 -3.29 -3.51 15.92
N LEU A 192 -3.30 -2.35 16.58
CA LEU A 192 -3.28 -2.27 18.04
C LEU A 192 -4.61 -2.70 18.64
N PRO A 193 -4.60 -3.34 19.82
CA PRO A 193 -5.82 -3.64 20.57
C PRO A 193 -6.62 -2.36 20.85
N GLY A 194 -7.93 -2.39 20.62
CA GLY A 194 -8.82 -1.25 20.80
C GLY A 194 -8.89 -0.28 19.61
N LYS A 195 -8.01 -0.41 18.60
CA LYS A 195 -8.14 0.27 17.31
C LYS A 195 -8.86 -0.59 16.26
N GLU A 196 -9.36 -1.77 16.62
CA GLU A 196 -10.06 -2.64 15.69
C GLU A 196 -11.45 -2.09 15.35
N ARG A 197 -11.77 -1.96 14.06
CA ARG A 197 -13.05 -1.38 13.58
C ARG A 197 -14.14 -2.44 13.49
N LEU A 198 -14.49 -3.02 14.63
CA LEU A 198 -15.41 -4.17 14.72
C LEU A 198 -16.87 -3.78 14.95
N GLU A 199 -17.20 -2.49 14.91
CA GLU A 199 -18.57 -1.99 15.12
C GLU A 199 -19.56 -2.59 14.10
N GLY A 200 -19.10 -2.86 12.88
CA GLY A 200 -19.89 -3.52 11.85
C GLY A 200 -20.02 -5.03 12.00
N VAL A 201 -19.25 -5.69 12.86
CA VAL A 201 -19.20 -7.16 12.98
C VAL A 201 -20.24 -7.64 14.01
N PRO A 202 -21.02 -8.71 13.72
CA PRO A 202 -21.92 -9.33 14.71
C PRO A 202 -21.20 -9.64 16.03
N LYS A 203 -21.82 -9.31 17.17
CA LYS A 203 -21.16 -9.34 18.49
C LYS A 203 -20.56 -10.69 18.86
N ASP A 204 -21.23 -11.76 18.47
CA ASP A 204 -20.80 -13.14 18.69
C ASP A 204 -19.62 -13.55 17.79
N LEU A 205 -19.41 -12.86 16.67
CA LEU A 205 -18.30 -13.06 15.74
C LEU A 205 -17.09 -12.14 15.99
N GLN A 206 -17.22 -11.12 16.83
CA GLN A 206 -16.11 -10.21 17.14
C GLN A 206 -14.86 -10.92 17.70
N PRO A 207 -14.96 -11.93 18.60
CA PRO A 207 -13.79 -12.67 19.07
C PRO A 207 -13.06 -13.42 17.94
N TRP A 208 -13.82 -14.00 17.02
CA TRP A 208 -13.27 -14.68 15.84
C TRP A 208 -12.59 -13.67 14.89
N ALA A 209 -13.22 -12.51 14.65
CA ALA A 209 -12.63 -11.47 13.81
C ALA A 209 -11.30 -11.00 14.41
N LYS A 210 -11.25 -10.73 15.71
CA LYS A 210 -10.04 -10.29 16.42
C LYS A 210 -8.87 -11.26 16.26
N SER A 211 -9.11 -12.56 16.34
CA SER A 211 -8.04 -13.56 16.23
C SER A 211 -7.47 -13.70 14.81
N HIS A 212 -8.21 -13.25 13.79
CA HIS A 212 -7.82 -13.32 12.38
C HIS A 212 -7.40 -11.97 11.77
N ILE A 213 -7.36 -10.88 12.56
CA ILE A 213 -6.86 -9.58 12.07
C ILE A 213 -5.41 -9.68 11.55
N LYS A 214 -4.59 -10.51 12.19
CA LYS A 214 -3.21 -10.79 11.76
C LYS A 214 -3.10 -11.40 10.36
N ASP A 215 -4.19 -11.98 9.86
CA ASP A 215 -4.26 -12.64 8.55
C ASP A 215 -4.87 -11.70 7.49
N LEU A 216 -5.35 -10.50 7.87
CA LEU A 216 -5.94 -9.53 6.94
C LEU A 216 -4.89 -8.71 6.21
N LEU A 217 -5.14 -8.43 4.94
CA LEU A 217 -4.30 -7.59 4.08
C LEU A 217 -4.85 -6.18 4.02
N PHE A 218 -4.47 -5.31 4.96
CA PHE A 218 -4.97 -3.92 4.97
C PHE A 218 -4.47 -3.10 3.79
N THR A 219 -3.24 -3.32 3.35
CA THR A 219 -2.59 -2.57 2.28
C THR A 219 -1.75 -3.49 1.40
N LEU A 220 -1.62 -3.13 0.12
CA LEU A 220 -0.97 -3.94 -0.92
C LEU A 220 0.56 -3.87 -0.91
N ASP A 221 1.17 -3.23 0.08
CA ASP A 221 2.61 -3.02 0.20
C ASP A 221 3.12 -3.44 1.58
N GLN A 222 2.24 -3.84 2.50
CA GLN A 222 2.59 -4.31 3.84
C GLN A 222 2.36 -5.81 4.02
N GLU A 223 2.97 -6.33 5.09
CA GLU A 223 2.70 -7.68 5.57
C GLU A 223 1.26 -7.81 6.11
N PRO A 224 0.69 -9.03 6.11
CA PRO A 224 -0.61 -9.29 6.73
C PRO A 224 -0.66 -8.83 8.19
N GLY A 225 -1.76 -8.19 8.57
CA GLY A 225 -1.99 -7.66 9.91
C GLY A 225 -1.34 -6.31 10.21
N MET A 226 -0.54 -5.75 9.30
CA MET A 226 0.15 -4.48 9.49
C MET A 226 -0.66 -3.30 8.95
N VAL A 227 -0.58 -2.17 9.64
CA VAL A 227 -1.22 -0.91 9.27
C VAL A 227 -0.26 0.27 9.44
N TYR A 228 -0.58 1.37 8.75
CA TYR A 228 0.09 2.65 8.90
C TYR A 228 -0.47 3.41 10.10
N TYR A 229 0.39 3.80 11.04
CA TYR A 229 0.00 4.70 12.13
C TYR A 229 -0.01 6.16 11.65
N GLN A 230 -1.06 6.51 10.91
CA GLN A 230 -1.18 7.83 10.28
C GLN A 230 -1.28 8.98 11.29
N ASP A 231 -1.79 8.69 12.49
CA ASP A 231 -1.84 9.62 13.63
C ASP A 231 -0.44 9.98 14.16
N GLN A 232 0.57 9.18 13.82
CA GLN A 232 1.95 9.34 14.27
C GLN A 232 2.91 9.72 13.14
N LYS A 233 2.39 10.05 11.95
CA LYS A 233 3.22 10.47 10.83
C LYS A 233 3.95 11.77 11.12
N ARG A 234 5.17 11.89 10.61
CA ARG A 234 6.00 13.10 10.72
C ARG A 234 6.44 13.56 9.35
N THR A 235 6.43 14.86 9.10
CA THR A 235 6.98 15.41 7.86
C THR A 235 8.47 15.07 7.78
N ALA A 236 8.84 14.37 6.72
CA ALA A 236 10.23 14.01 6.42
C ALA A 236 10.86 15.09 5.55
N PHE A 237 10.18 15.43 4.45
CA PHE A 237 10.64 16.38 3.45
C PHE A 237 9.44 17.18 2.93
N GLU A 238 9.56 18.50 2.89
CA GLU A 238 8.53 19.37 2.31
C GLU A 238 8.63 19.39 0.79
N ALA A 239 7.49 19.43 0.10
CA ALA A 239 7.46 19.49 -1.36
C ALA A 239 8.28 20.68 -1.88
N ASN A 240 9.05 20.45 -2.94
CA ASN A 240 9.85 21.46 -3.60
C ASN A 240 10.93 22.11 -2.71
N GLN A 241 11.24 21.56 -1.53
CA GLN A 241 12.35 22.05 -0.71
C GLN A 241 13.68 21.44 -1.20
N PRO A 242 14.65 22.24 -1.66
CA PRO A 242 15.95 21.71 -2.06
C PRO A 242 16.67 21.14 -0.83
N LEU A 243 17.15 19.92 -0.98
CA LEU A 243 17.90 19.16 0.01
C LEU A 243 19.31 18.93 -0.52
N THR A 244 20.28 19.52 0.16
CA THR A 244 21.69 19.35 -0.15
C THR A 244 22.29 18.26 0.72
N LEU A 245 22.97 17.30 0.10
CA LEU A 245 23.61 16.17 0.77
C LEU A 245 25.02 15.94 0.24
N ASP A 246 25.91 15.49 1.12
CA ASP A 246 27.25 15.08 0.75
C ASP A 246 27.23 13.62 0.28
N TRP A 247 27.73 13.39 -0.92
CA TRP A 247 27.82 12.09 -1.58
C TRP A 247 29.29 11.71 -1.76
N LYS A 248 29.79 10.89 -0.82
CA LYS A 248 31.16 10.37 -0.77
C LYS A 248 31.22 8.99 -1.40
N LEU A 249 32.00 8.82 -2.45
CA LEU A 249 32.05 7.56 -3.19
C LEU A 249 33.46 7.22 -3.63
N LYS A 250 33.67 5.95 -3.95
CA LYS A 250 34.89 5.46 -4.60
C LYS A 250 34.60 5.18 -6.06
N ALA A 251 35.38 5.75 -6.97
CA ALA A 251 35.29 5.45 -8.39
C ALA A 251 36.48 4.58 -8.80
N ILE A 252 36.17 3.43 -9.39
CA ILE A 252 37.14 2.45 -9.89
C ILE A 252 37.01 2.37 -11.41
N LYS A 253 38.15 2.48 -12.10
CA LYS A 253 38.19 2.32 -13.55
C LYS A 253 38.04 0.84 -13.92
N GLN A 254 37.08 0.53 -14.78
CA GLN A 254 36.84 -0.81 -15.31
C GLN A 254 37.74 -1.10 -16.52
N ALA A 255 37.86 -2.38 -16.88
CA ALA A 255 38.73 -2.82 -17.98
C ALA A 255 38.28 -2.31 -19.36
N ASP A 256 36.99 -1.99 -19.51
CA ASP A 256 36.40 -1.34 -20.68
C ASP A 256 36.68 0.17 -20.77
N GLY A 257 37.37 0.73 -19.76
CA GLY A 257 37.62 2.17 -19.64
C GLY A 257 36.48 2.95 -18.98
N GLY A 258 35.38 2.28 -18.62
CA GLY A 258 34.27 2.85 -17.86
C GLY A 258 34.60 3.09 -16.39
N TRP A 259 33.70 3.76 -15.67
CA TRP A 259 33.83 4.02 -14.24
C TRP A 259 32.73 3.31 -13.46
N LYS A 260 33.13 2.52 -12.47
CA LYS A 260 32.22 1.95 -11.48
C LYS A 260 32.25 2.78 -10.21
N PHE A 261 31.10 3.32 -9.84
CA PHE A 261 30.90 4.10 -8.62
C PHE A 261 30.46 3.16 -7.49
N LEU A 262 31.27 3.07 -6.43
CA LEU A 262 30.97 2.32 -5.21
C LEU A 262 30.53 3.29 -4.12
N ASN A 263 29.31 3.08 -3.63
CA ASN A 263 28.73 3.87 -2.55
C ASN A 263 28.82 3.07 -1.24
N GLU A 264 29.93 3.19 -0.53
CA GLU A 264 30.19 2.38 0.68
C GLU A 264 29.75 3.08 1.97
N ASP A 265 29.62 4.41 1.99
CA ASP A 265 29.45 5.18 3.23
C ASP A 265 28.28 6.16 3.24
N ASN A 266 27.56 6.36 2.12
CA ASN A 266 26.49 7.36 2.12
C ASN A 266 25.20 6.83 2.74
N LYS A 267 24.87 7.37 3.90
CA LYS A 267 23.53 7.28 4.47
C LYS A 267 22.68 8.39 3.88
N PHE A 268 21.98 8.10 2.80
CA PHE A 268 21.03 9.06 2.25
C PHE A 268 19.92 9.36 3.27
N PRO A 269 19.42 10.59 3.32
CA PRO A 269 18.43 11.00 4.31
C PRO A 269 17.09 10.26 4.14
N TRP A 270 16.76 9.77 2.93
CA TRP A 270 15.58 8.92 2.70
C TRP A 270 15.77 7.44 3.10
N VAL A 271 16.98 7.03 3.46
CA VAL A 271 17.29 5.71 4.03
C VAL A 271 17.50 5.80 5.55
N ALA A 272 17.83 6.99 6.05
CA ALA A 272 17.96 7.26 7.48
C ALA A 272 16.60 7.18 8.18
N VAL A 273 16.24 5.97 8.61
CA VAL A 273 15.06 5.75 9.43
C VAL A 273 15.26 6.47 10.76
N PRO A 274 14.39 7.41 11.15
CA PRO A 274 14.46 8.01 12.48
C PRO A 274 14.30 6.88 13.51
N GLU A 275 15.23 6.79 14.45
CA GLU A 275 15.26 5.78 15.51
C GLU A 275 14.10 6.05 16.49
N GLN A 276 12.89 5.67 16.10
CA GLN A 276 11.70 5.76 16.94
C GLN A 276 11.34 4.39 17.48
N THR A 277 11.48 4.24 18.78
CA THR A 277 10.96 3.14 19.57
C THR A 277 9.51 3.39 19.95
N ILE A 278 8.61 3.45 18.96
CA ILE A 278 7.18 3.36 19.29
C ILE A 278 6.91 1.90 19.69
N PRO A 279 6.30 1.63 20.84
CA PRO A 279 5.99 0.27 21.25
C PRO A 279 5.12 -0.42 20.20
N GLY A 280 5.62 -1.51 19.61
CA GLY A 280 4.91 -2.30 18.60
C GLY A 280 5.14 -1.87 17.14
N THR A 281 5.85 -0.77 16.86
CA THR A 281 6.26 -0.49 15.47
C THR A 281 7.43 -1.36 15.07
N GLN A 282 7.34 -1.95 13.89
CA GLN A 282 8.40 -2.80 13.33
C GLN A 282 9.27 -2.04 12.34
N GLN A 283 8.68 -1.09 11.62
CA GLN A 283 9.38 -0.33 10.58
C GLN A 283 8.80 1.08 10.47
N THR A 284 9.61 2.03 10.00
CA THR A 284 9.14 3.34 9.56
C THR A 284 9.45 3.48 8.08
N VAL A 285 8.48 3.93 7.30
CA VAL A 285 8.58 4.03 5.84
C VAL A 285 8.27 5.44 5.35
N LEU A 286 8.75 5.77 4.16
CA LEU A 286 8.63 7.10 3.56
C LEU A 286 7.50 7.14 2.53
N TYR A 287 6.40 7.82 2.83
CA TYR A 287 5.21 7.88 1.98
C TYR A 287 4.77 9.30 1.67
N SER A 288 4.17 9.51 0.50
CA SER A 288 3.51 10.79 0.20
C SER A 288 2.12 10.86 0.85
N ALA A 289 1.57 12.07 0.96
CA ALA A 289 0.18 12.25 1.42
C ALA A 289 -0.84 11.48 0.55
N TYR A 290 -0.61 11.43 -0.77
CA TYR A 290 -1.50 10.75 -1.70
C TYR A 290 -1.49 9.23 -1.49
N ASP A 291 -0.30 8.66 -1.33
CA ASP A 291 -0.16 7.21 -1.09
C ASP A 291 -0.80 6.81 0.24
N LEU A 292 -0.63 7.62 1.30
CA LEU A 292 -1.26 7.37 2.60
C LEU A 292 -2.79 7.46 2.55
N ALA A 293 -3.33 8.41 1.78
CA ALA A 293 -4.78 8.50 1.59
C ALA A 293 -5.32 7.28 0.82
N THR A 294 -4.56 6.77 -0.15
CA THR A 294 -4.92 5.55 -0.89
C THR A 294 -4.85 4.32 0.02
N ALA A 295 -3.79 4.20 0.82
CA ALA A 295 -3.63 3.15 1.81
C ALA A 295 -4.75 3.16 2.86
N LEU A 296 -5.20 4.34 3.31
CA LEU A 296 -6.33 4.46 4.24
C LEU A 296 -7.63 3.92 3.64
N ARG A 297 -7.91 4.27 2.37
CA ARG A 297 -9.09 3.76 1.66
C ARG A 297 -9.05 2.25 1.48
N GLN A 298 -7.86 1.69 1.22
CA GLN A 298 -7.67 0.24 1.16
C GLN A 298 -7.97 -0.39 2.52
N GLU A 299 -7.39 0.15 3.60
CA GLU A 299 -7.67 -0.32 4.96
C GLU A 299 -9.18 -0.29 5.27
N ASP A 300 -9.85 0.82 4.96
CA ASP A 300 -11.30 0.99 5.18
C ASP A 300 -12.13 -0.03 4.39
N SER A 301 -11.76 -0.28 3.12
CA SER A 301 -12.42 -1.30 2.29
C SER A 301 -12.26 -2.70 2.88
N GLN A 302 -11.07 -3.05 3.36
CA GLN A 302 -10.78 -4.37 3.93
C GLN A 302 -11.53 -4.62 5.23
N TRP A 303 -11.64 -3.61 6.09
CA TRP A 303 -12.51 -3.68 7.27
C TRP A 303 -13.98 -3.89 6.91
N THR A 304 -14.44 -3.17 5.88
CA THR A 304 -15.83 -3.25 5.40
C THR A 304 -16.12 -4.63 4.81
N ASP A 305 -15.20 -5.17 4.01
CA ASP A 305 -15.32 -6.49 3.39
C ASP A 305 -15.33 -7.61 4.43
N LEU A 306 -14.45 -7.55 5.44
CA LEU A 306 -14.48 -8.46 6.59
C LEU A 306 -15.84 -8.44 7.28
N ALA A 307 -16.34 -7.24 7.61
CA ALA A 307 -17.61 -7.09 8.30
C ALA A 307 -18.79 -7.61 7.46
N ASN A 308 -18.80 -7.32 6.17
CA ASN A 308 -19.85 -7.78 5.25
C ASN A 308 -19.81 -9.30 5.09
N ARG A 309 -18.62 -9.89 4.96
CA ARG A 309 -18.46 -11.35 4.86
C ARG A 309 -18.97 -12.06 6.11
N LEU A 310 -18.66 -11.54 7.30
CA LEU A 310 -19.13 -12.10 8.56
C LEU A 310 -20.64 -11.94 8.77
N LYS A 311 -21.23 -10.82 8.34
CA LYS A 311 -22.70 -10.67 8.33
C LYS A 311 -23.37 -11.67 7.39
N GLU A 312 -22.79 -11.92 6.23
CA GLU A 312 -23.32 -12.88 5.27
C GLU A 312 -23.25 -14.31 5.83
N ILE A 313 -22.15 -14.70 6.47
CA ILE A 313 -22.03 -15.99 7.17
C ILE A 313 -23.10 -16.12 8.26
N ASP A 314 -23.32 -15.07 9.06
CA ASP A 314 -24.36 -15.08 10.10
C ASP A 314 -25.77 -15.21 9.51
N LYS A 315 -26.04 -14.52 8.41
CA LYS A 315 -27.31 -14.61 7.68
C LYS A 315 -27.54 -16.01 7.10
N GLN A 316 -26.52 -16.63 6.52
CA GLN A 316 -26.59 -18.01 6.00
C GLN A 316 -26.86 -19.02 7.12
N ALA A 317 -26.17 -18.89 8.26
CA ALA A 317 -26.43 -19.71 9.43
C ALA A 317 -27.87 -19.53 9.97
N ALA A 318 -28.37 -18.29 9.97
CA ALA A 318 -29.75 -17.98 10.37
C ALA A 318 -30.78 -18.58 9.39
N GLN A 319 -30.50 -18.59 8.09
CA GLN A 319 -31.35 -19.22 7.08
C GLN A 319 -31.45 -20.74 7.31
N VAL A 320 -30.32 -21.42 7.52
CA VAL A 320 -30.28 -22.85 7.86
C VAL A 320 -31.07 -23.14 9.15
N TYR A 321 -30.98 -22.28 10.15
CA TYR A 321 -31.80 -22.41 11.36
C TYR A 321 -33.30 -22.29 11.04
N THR A 322 -33.71 -21.31 10.21
CA THR A 322 -35.12 -21.12 9.86
C THR A 322 -35.68 -22.28 9.05
N GLU A 323 -34.91 -22.81 8.09
CA GLU A 323 -35.26 -23.99 7.29
C GLU A 323 -35.41 -25.22 8.20
N ALA A 324 -34.39 -25.52 9.00
CA ALA A 324 -34.44 -26.65 9.94
C ALA A 324 -35.55 -26.52 10.97
N LYS A 325 -35.89 -25.29 11.40
CA LYS A 325 -37.00 -25.02 12.32
C LYS A 325 -38.36 -25.23 11.65
N SER A 326 -38.49 -24.92 10.35
CA SER A 326 -39.74 -25.11 9.60
C SER A 326 -40.11 -26.59 9.43
N GLU A 327 -39.11 -27.48 9.40
CA GLU A 327 -39.31 -28.93 9.41
C GLU A 327 -39.79 -29.47 10.77
N VAL A 328 -39.60 -28.71 11.86
CA VAL A 328 -40.02 -29.13 13.18
C VAL A 328 -41.53 -28.94 13.33
N SER A 329 -42.26 -30.05 13.33
CA SER A 329 -43.70 -30.04 13.63
C SER A 329 -43.99 -29.30 14.96
N SER A 330 -44.96 -28.38 14.92
CA SER A 330 -45.44 -27.69 16.11
C SER A 330 -45.89 -28.72 17.15
N PRO A 331 -45.59 -28.55 18.44
CA PRO A 331 -46.21 -29.38 19.46
C PRO A 331 -47.71 -29.07 19.34
N GLY A 332 -48.51 -30.07 18.95
CA GLY A 332 -49.94 -29.88 18.70
C GLY A 332 -50.63 -29.14 19.85
N ARG A 333 -51.81 -28.55 19.58
CA ARG A 333 -52.55 -27.73 20.55
C ARG A 333 -52.57 -28.40 21.93
N LYS A 334 -52.19 -27.63 22.96
CA LYS A 334 -52.30 -28.09 24.35
C LYS A 334 -53.75 -28.56 24.56
N PRO A 335 -53.97 -29.80 25.04
CA PRO A 335 -55.32 -30.29 25.24
C PRO A 335 -56.13 -29.35 26.13
N LYS A 336 -57.39 -29.09 25.77
CA LYS A 336 -58.23 -28.06 26.42
C LYS A 336 -58.31 -28.24 27.94
N TYR A 337 -58.35 -29.47 28.43
CA TYR A 337 -58.42 -29.82 29.86
C TYR A 337 -57.11 -29.60 30.65
N LEU A 338 -55.98 -29.27 29.98
CA LEU A 338 -54.74 -28.85 30.64
C LEU A 338 -54.62 -27.31 30.71
N GLN A 339 -55.61 -26.56 30.25
CA GLN A 339 -55.62 -25.10 30.27
C GLN A 339 -56.09 -24.61 31.65
N PRO A 340 -55.29 -23.78 32.36
CA PRO A 340 -55.73 -23.25 33.66
C PRO A 340 -56.98 -22.39 33.45
N GLY A 341 -58.08 -22.75 34.12
CA GLY A 341 -59.36 -22.04 34.04
C GLY A 341 -60.47 -22.75 33.25
N THR A 342 -60.18 -23.82 32.50
CA THR A 342 -61.23 -24.75 32.06
C THR A 342 -61.53 -25.68 33.23
N GLY A 343 -62.71 -25.54 33.85
CA GLY A 343 -63.15 -26.43 34.93
C GLY A 343 -62.88 -27.89 34.58
N GLY A 344 -62.43 -28.67 35.57
CA GLY A 344 -62.09 -30.08 35.41
C GLY A 344 -63.17 -30.83 34.62
N PRO A 345 -62.78 -31.83 33.83
CA PRO A 345 -63.64 -32.34 32.79
C PRO A 345 -64.92 -32.94 33.37
N THR A 346 -66.07 -32.53 32.84
CA THR A 346 -67.33 -33.30 32.89
C THR A 346 -67.24 -34.58 32.02
N THR A 347 -66.08 -35.25 32.00
CA THR A 347 -65.89 -36.59 31.39
C THR A 347 -66.40 -37.72 32.27
N ALA A 348 -67.12 -37.40 33.36
CA ALA A 348 -67.94 -38.37 34.09
C ALA A 348 -68.97 -39.05 33.16
N ALA A 349 -69.45 -38.37 32.11
CA ALA A 349 -70.46 -38.94 31.19
C ALA A 349 -69.88 -39.98 30.19
N GLU A 350 -68.65 -39.79 29.68
CA GLU A 350 -68.01 -40.75 28.76
C GLU A 350 -67.29 -41.89 29.50
N GLY A 351 -66.70 -41.62 30.68
CA GLY A 351 -66.11 -42.66 31.54
C GLY A 351 -67.16 -43.59 32.17
N ALA A 352 -68.40 -43.11 32.36
CA ALA A 352 -69.51 -43.92 32.87
C ALA A 352 -69.93 -45.04 31.90
N GLY A 353 -69.82 -44.84 30.58
CA GLY A 353 -70.21 -45.85 29.59
C GLY A 353 -69.32 -47.09 29.60
N ILE A 354 -68.01 -46.92 29.82
CA ILE A 354 -67.04 -48.03 29.85
C ILE A 354 -66.93 -48.62 31.27
N GLY A 355 -67.03 -47.80 32.31
CA GLY A 355 -67.04 -48.25 33.72
C GLY A 355 -68.28 -49.06 34.10
N ALA A 356 -69.46 -48.72 33.54
CA ALA A 356 -70.68 -49.50 33.75
C ALA A 356 -70.61 -50.89 33.10
N ALA A 357 -70.02 -51.02 31.91
CA ALA A 357 -69.86 -52.31 31.23
C ALA A 357 -68.85 -53.24 31.94
N GLY A 358 -67.74 -52.68 32.44
CA GLY A 358 -66.74 -53.45 33.21
C GLY A 358 -67.21 -53.81 34.64
N GLY A 359 -67.92 -52.91 35.31
CA GLY A 359 -68.47 -53.14 36.65
C GLY A 359 -69.62 -54.16 36.68
N ALA A 360 -70.45 -54.21 35.63
CA ALA A 360 -71.54 -55.18 35.52
C ALA A 360 -71.03 -56.61 35.28
N LEU A 361 -69.92 -56.80 34.55
CA LEU A 361 -69.33 -58.13 34.32
C LEU A 361 -68.65 -58.70 35.57
N ILE A 362 -68.00 -57.86 36.38
CA ILE A 362 -67.33 -58.31 37.61
C ILE A 362 -68.33 -58.44 38.78
N GLY A 363 -69.33 -57.55 38.87
CA GLY A 363 -70.41 -57.65 39.85
C GLY A 363 -71.36 -58.84 39.60
N GLY A 364 -71.50 -59.30 38.36
CA GLY A 364 -72.33 -60.46 38.01
C GLY A 364 -71.72 -61.82 38.37
N LEU A 365 -70.39 -61.92 38.51
CA LEU A 365 -69.71 -63.19 38.82
C LEU A 365 -69.45 -63.40 40.32
N ALA A 366 -69.56 -62.37 41.15
CA ALA A 366 -69.19 -62.42 42.57
C ALA A 366 -70.35 -62.37 43.58
N GLY A 367 -71.62 -62.22 43.16
CA GLY A 367 -72.72 -62.26 44.11
C GLY A 367 -74.11 -62.09 43.50
N GLY A 368 -74.83 -63.19 43.35
CA GLY A 368 -76.28 -63.16 43.12
C GLY A 368 -77.02 -62.74 44.40
N GLY A 369 -77.76 -61.63 44.34
CA GLY A 369 -78.73 -61.23 45.36
C GLY A 369 -78.60 -59.77 45.78
N ALA A 370 -79.67 -58.98 45.54
CA ALA A 370 -80.07 -57.67 46.10
C ALA A 370 -79.05 -56.52 46.30
N GLY A 371 -77.73 -56.72 46.16
CA GLY A 371 -76.67 -55.73 46.35
C GLY A 371 -76.09 -55.15 45.05
N ALA A 372 -76.56 -55.61 43.88
CA ALA A 372 -76.05 -55.20 42.57
C ALA A 372 -76.22 -53.70 42.26
N GLY A 373 -77.22 -53.03 42.87
CA GLY A 373 -77.46 -51.60 42.67
C GLY A 373 -76.41 -50.68 43.30
N TRP A 374 -75.82 -51.07 44.45
CA TRP A 374 -74.79 -50.27 45.12
C TRP A 374 -73.38 -50.56 44.61
N GLY A 375 -73.11 -51.78 44.15
CA GLY A 375 -71.86 -52.13 43.47
C GLY A 375 -71.68 -51.44 42.12
N ALA A 376 -72.77 -51.26 41.35
CA ALA A 376 -72.75 -50.51 40.10
C ALA A 376 -72.58 -48.99 40.31
N LEU A 377 -73.22 -48.41 41.35
CA LEU A 377 -73.05 -46.99 41.70
C LEU A 377 -71.65 -46.69 42.25
N GLY A 378 -71.12 -47.57 43.12
CA GLY A 378 -69.76 -47.48 43.63
C GLY A 378 -68.70 -47.68 42.55
N GLY A 379 -68.88 -48.64 41.64
CA GLY A 379 -68.00 -48.89 40.50
C GLY A 379 -68.01 -47.76 39.46
N LEU A 380 -69.13 -47.05 39.28
CA LEU A 380 -69.23 -45.89 38.38
C LEU A 380 -68.53 -44.65 38.98
N ILE A 381 -68.63 -44.44 40.28
CA ILE A 381 -67.95 -43.32 40.96
C ILE A 381 -66.43 -43.58 41.09
N LEU A 382 -66.01 -44.77 41.53
CA LEU A 382 -64.58 -45.13 41.66
C LEU A 382 -63.91 -45.39 40.29
N GLY A 383 -64.62 -45.99 39.34
CA GLY A 383 -64.12 -46.21 37.97
C GLY A 383 -64.12 -44.95 37.11
N GLY A 384 -65.11 -44.06 37.29
CA GLY A 384 -65.18 -42.76 36.62
C GLY A 384 -64.13 -41.76 37.12
N LEU A 385 -63.87 -41.73 38.43
CA LEU A 385 -62.80 -40.90 39.01
C LEU A 385 -61.40 -41.49 38.75
N GLY A 386 -61.23 -42.82 38.87
CA GLY A 386 -59.95 -43.49 38.62
C GLY A 386 -59.53 -43.49 37.14
N GLY A 387 -60.48 -43.70 36.22
CA GLY A 387 -60.24 -43.67 34.78
C GLY A 387 -59.94 -42.27 34.23
N GLY A 388 -60.62 -41.24 34.77
CA GLY A 388 -60.38 -39.84 34.41
C GLY A 388 -59.04 -39.30 34.90
N LEU A 389 -58.59 -39.71 36.10
CA LEU A 389 -57.25 -39.36 36.59
C LEU A 389 -56.14 -40.08 35.81
N TYR A 390 -56.33 -41.36 35.50
CA TYR A 390 -55.35 -42.13 34.73
C TYR A 390 -55.21 -41.66 33.28
N SER A 391 -56.32 -41.32 32.60
CA SER A 391 -56.28 -40.74 31.26
C SER A 391 -55.64 -39.35 31.26
N TYR A 392 -55.95 -38.51 32.25
CA TYR A 392 -55.34 -37.19 32.43
C TYR A 392 -53.81 -37.26 32.64
N GLU A 393 -53.33 -38.18 33.48
CA GLU A 393 -51.89 -38.37 33.67
C GLU A 393 -51.19 -38.90 32.41
N LYS A 394 -51.81 -39.84 31.70
CA LYS A 394 -51.28 -40.40 30.46
C LYS A 394 -51.19 -39.35 29.36
N GLU A 395 -52.21 -38.51 29.22
CA GLU A 395 -52.25 -37.42 28.23
C GLU A 395 -51.31 -36.27 28.59
N LYS A 396 -51.20 -35.92 29.88
CA LYS A 396 -50.20 -34.97 30.38
C LYS A 396 -48.77 -35.46 30.12
N LYS A 397 -48.50 -36.75 30.34
CA LYS A 397 -47.21 -37.37 30.02
C LYS A 397 -46.94 -37.39 28.51
N ALA A 398 -47.93 -37.72 27.69
CA ALA A 398 -47.83 -37.70 26.23
C ALA A 398 -47.58 -36.28 25.69
N TRP A 399 -48.26 -35.26 26.22
CA TRP A 399 -48.04 -33.87 25.86
C TRP A 399 -46.65 -33.39 26.26
N ARG A 400 -46.20 -33.68 27.49
CA ARG A 400 -44.82 -33.39 27.94
C ARG A 400 -43.78 -34.07 27.05
N ALA A 401 -44.00 -35.32 26.65
CA ALA A 401 -43.11 -36.03 25.74
C ALA A 401 -43.04 -35.35 24.35
N ARG A 402 -44.18 -34.87 23.82
CA ARG A 402 -44.22 -34.10 22.55
C ARG A 402 -43.51 -32.75 22.66
N VAL A 403 -43.71 -32.02 23.76
CA VAL A 403 -43.01 -30.74 24.01
C VAL A 403 -41.51 -30.98 24.17
N ALA A 404 -41.11 -32.04 24.88
CA ALA A 404 -39.71 -32.42 25.02
C ALA A 404 -39.10 -32.80 23.65
N ALA A 405 -39.82 -33.57 22.83
CA ALA A 405 -39.39 -33.91 21.47
C ALA A 405 -39.27 -32.67 20.57
N HIS A 406 -40.23 -31.74 20.65
CA HIS A 406 -40.18 -30.47 19.92
C HIS A 406 -38.98 -29.61 20.35
N ASN A 407 -38.76 -29.45 21.66
CA ASN A 407 -37.60 -28.71 22.17
C ASN A 407 -36.28 -29.39 21.80
N ALA A 408 -36.23 -30.73 21.79
CA ALA A 408 -35.07 -31.47 21.32
C ALA A 408 -34.82 -31.25 19.82
N ALA A 409 -35.88 -31.20 19.00
CA ALA A 409 -35.78 -30.88 17.58
C ALA A 409 -35.31 -29.44 17.34
N LEU A 410 -35.80 -28.46 18.10
CA LEU A 410 -35.31 -27.08 18.05
C LEU A 410 -33.83 -26.96 18.43
N ARG A 411 -33.37 -27.74 19.43
CA ARG A 411 -31.94 -27.80 19.80
C ARG A 411 -31.10 -28.41 18.68
N ARG A 412 -31.61 -29.45 18.00
CA ARG A 412 -30.95 -30.03 16.81
C ARG A 412 -30.87 -29.04 15.66
N ALA A 413 -31.94 -28.27 15.39
CA ALA A 413 -31.93 -27.21 14.39
C ALA A 413 -30.89 -26.12 14.72
N ALA A 414 -30.81 -25.71 16.00
CA ALA A 414 -29.79 -24.76 16.45
C ALA A 414 -28.37 -25.33 16.36
N ALA A 415 -28.17 -26.61 16.65
CA ALA A 415 -26.88 -27.29 16.51
C ALA A 415 -26.42 -27.31 15.05
N LYS A 416 -27.30 -27.71 14.11
CA LYS A 416 -27.01 -27.68 12.67
C LYS A 416 -26.61 -26.29 12.17
N ALA A 417 -27.32 -25.25 12.61
CA ALA A 417 -26.99 -23.87 12.23
C ALA A 417 -25.62 -23.41 12.78
N ARG A 418 -25.23 -23.88 13.97
CA ARG A 418 -23.90 -23.61 14.55
C ARG A 418 -22.80 -24.36 13.81
N GLU A 419 -23.01 -25.64 13.51
CA GLU A 419 -22.06 -26.46 12.73
C GLU A 419 -21.80 -25.82 11.36
N GLU A 420 -22.86 -25.37 10.68
CA GLU A 420 -22.71 -24.68 9.39
C GLU A 420 -22.00 -23.33 9.53
N LYS A 421 -22.33 -22.55 10.56
CA LYS A 421 -21.63 -21.30 10.86
C LYS A 421 -20.13 -21.52 11.08
N GLU A 422 -19.78 -22.52 11.89
CA GLU A 422 -18.39 -22.88 12.17
C GLU A 422 -17.66 -23.34 10.90
N ARG A 423 -18.32 -24.15 10.06
CA ARG A 423 -17.79 -24.58 8.75
C ARG A 423 -17.46 -23.40 7.84
N LEU A 424 -18.38 -22.45 7.70
CA LEU A 424 -18.19 -21.26 6.87
C LEU A 424 -17.10 -20.33 7.42
N LEU A 425 -17.02 -20.19 8.75
CA LEU A 425 -15.94 -19.44 9.40
C LEU A 425 -14.58 -20.11 9.20
N GLU A 426 -14.51 -21.43 9.26
CA GLU A 426 -13.26 -22.16 9.03
C GLU A 426 -12.79 -22.03 7.57
N GLN A 427 -13.71 -22.14 6.61
CA GLN A 427 -13.41 -21.88 5.20
C GLN A 427 -12.87 -20.46 5.00
N TYR A 428 -13.52 -19.46 5.59
CA TYR A 428 -13.07 -18.08 5.47
C TYR A 428 -11.72 -17.84 6.18
N ALA A 429 -11.46 -18.49 7.32
CA ALA A 429 -10.15 -18.45 7.97
C ALA A 429 -9.04 -19.02 7.06
N GLN A 430 -9.32 -20.12 6.34
CA GLN A 430 -8.38 -20.71 5.38
C GLN A 430 -8.12 -19.77 4.21
N GLU A 431 -9.17 -19.13 3.66
CA GLU A 431 -9.05 -18.12 2.61
C GLU A 431 -8.14 -16.95 3.04
N LEU A 432 -8.37 -16.40 4.24
CA LEU A 432 -7.54 -15.32 4.79
C LEU A 432 -6.07 -15.73 4.96
N ARG A 433 -5.81 -16.93 5.49
CA ARG A 433 -4.45 -17.45 5.64
C ARG A 433 -3.75 -17.66 4.30
N GLN A 434 -4.46 -18.21 3.31
CA GLN A 434 -3.91 -18.39 1.96
C GLN A 434 -3.57 -17.03 1.32
N MET A 435 -4.44 -16.03 1.46
CA MET A 435 -4.15 -14.67 0.98
C MET A 435 -2.93 -14.07 1.70
N ALA A 436 -2.85 -14.25 3.03
CA ALA A 436 -1.72 -13.79 3.83
C ALA A 436 -0.39 -14.45 3.43
N GLU A 437 -0.39 -15.77 3.21
CA GLU A 437 0.79 -16.53 2.77
C GLU A 437 1.24 -16.12 1.37
N ASN A 438 0.30 -16.06 0.41
CA ASN A 438 0.58 -15.59 -0.95
C ASN A 438 1.22 -14.19 -0.94
N ARG A 439 0.74 -13.32 -0.05
CA ARG A 439 1.29 -11.98 0.12
C ARG A 439 2.71 -11.99 0.68
N ARG A 440 2.96 -12.78 1.72
CA ARG A 440 4.32 -12.92 2.31
C ARG A 440 5.32 -13.44 1.29
N LEU A 441 4.90 -14.39 0.44
CA LEU A 441 5.72 -14.88 -0.67
C LEU A 441 6.01 -13.76 -1.68
N ALA A 442 4.99 -12.98 -2.07
CA ALA A 442 5.18 -11.85 -2.99
C ALA A 442 6.14 -10.77 -2.45
N LEU A 443 6.07 -10.47 -1.13
CA LEU A 443 6.93 -9.47 -0.48
C LEU A 443 8.36 -9.93 -0.26
N SER A 444 8.59 -11.22 -0.02
CA SER A 444 9.95 -11.76 0.18
C SER A 444 10.80 -11.81 -1.10
N GLY A 445 10.25 -11.38 -2.25
CA GLY A 445 10.92 -11.46 -3.55
C GLY A 445 11.03 -12.88 -4.09
N ALA A 446 10.62 -13.90 -3.32
CA ALA A 446 10.45 -15.27 -3.75
C ALA A 446 9.14 -15.37 -4.55
N ASN A 447 9.13 -14.79 -5.75
CA ASN A 447 7.94 -14.72 -6.59
C ASN A 447 7.59 -16.12 -7.15
N PRO A 448 6.52 -16.81 -6.71
CA PRO A 448 6.14 -18.09 -7.30
C PRO A 448 5.48 -17.93 -8.69
N MET A 449 5.15 -16.69 -9.10
CA MET A 449 4.46 -16.37 -10.35
C MET A 449 5.37 -16.29 -11.60
N LEU A 450 6.68 -16.53 -11.48
CA LEU A 450 7.54 -16.72 -12.66
C LEU A 450 7.52 -18.17 -13.18
N ASN A 451 6.53 -18.96 -12.79
CA ASN A 451 6.15 -20.15 -13.54
C ASN A 451 4.90 -19.83 -14.40
N PRO A 452 5.06 -19.52 -15.71
CA PRO A 452 3.98 -19.07 -16.60
C PRO A 452 2.90 -20.11 -16.92
N SER A 453 2.80 -21.19 -16.14
CA SER A 453 1.90 -22.32 -16.35
C SER A 453 0.85 -22.51 -15.25
N SER A 454 0.74 -21.60 -14.27
CA SER A 454 -0.33 -21.64 -13.27
C SER A 454 -1.49 -20.69 -13.65
N PRO A 455 -2.70 -21.20 -13.90
CA PRO A 455 -3.86 -20.36 -14.17
C PRO A 455 -4.18 -19.51 -12.94
N ALA A 456 -4.49 -18.23 -13.17
CA ALA A 456 -4.92 -17.28 -12.14
C ALA A 456 -6.07 -17.87 -11.29
N PRO A 457 -6.14 -17.58 -9.98
CA PRO A 457 -7.29 -17.96 -9.18
C PRO A 457 -8.52 -17.24 -9.74
N GLN A 458 -9.35 -17.97 -10.45
CA GLN A 458 -10.70 -17.52 -10.77
C GLN A 458 -11.42 -17.34 -9.44
N THR A 459 -11.92 -16.13 -9.19
CA THR A 459 -12.98 -15.92 -8.20
C THR A 459 -14.03 -17.03 -8.38
N PRO A 460 -14.31 -17.85 -7.35
CA PRO A 460 -15.27 -18.93 -7.49
C PRO A 460 -16.63 -18.33 -7.85
N ALA A 461 -17.11 -18.64 -9.05
CA ALA A 461 -18.50 -18.40 -9.43
C ALA A 461 -19.39 -19.10 -8.40
N PRO A 462 -20.56 -18.52 -8.04
CA PRO A 462 -21.46 -19.13 -7.08
C PRO A 462 -21.82 -20.55 -7.52
N TYR A 463 -21.57 -21.50 -6.62
CA TYR A 463 -21.84 -22.92 -6.76
C TYR A 463 -23.33 -23.13 -7.06
N MET A 464 -23.68 -23.40 -8.31
CA MET A 464 -24.97 -23.99 -8.68
C MET A 464 -24.79 -25.52 -8.73
N PRO A 465 -25.67 -26.32 -8.11
CA PRO A 465 -25.56 -27.77 -8.14
C PRO A 465 -25.79 -28.29 -9.57
N THR A 466 -24.86 -29.10 -10.05
CA THR A 466 -24.90 -29.79 -11.33
C THR A 466 -26.03 -30.82 -11.33
N ALA A 467 -27.13 -30.51 -12.02
CA ALA A 467 -28.15 -31.50 -12.35
C ALA A 467 -27.71 -32.34 -13.56
N SER A 468 -27.90 -33.64 -13.44
CA SER A 468 -27.62 -34.68 -14.44
C SER A 468 -28.27 -34.36 -15.79
N SER A 469 -27.48 -34.41 -16.85
CA SER A 469 -27.91 -34.25 -18.24
C SER A 469 -28.71 -35.46 -18.73
N GLN A 470 -30.03 -35.37 -18.75
CA GLN A 470 -30.88 -36.12 -19.69
C GLN A 470 -31.44 -35.14 -20.73
N SER A 471 -31.13 -35.39 -22.00
CA SER A 471 -31.59 -34.59 -23.14
C SER A 471 -33.05 -34.92 -23.46
N PHE A 472 -33.96 -34.00 -23.16
CA PHE A 472 -35.28 -33.96 -23.78
C PHE A 472 -35.33 -32.81 -24.80
N PRO A 473 -36.06 -32.96 -25.92
CA PRO A 473 -36.22 -31.90 -26.91
C PRO A 473 -37.00 -30.71 -26.32
N PRO A 474 -36.67 -29.47 -26.71
CA PRO A 474 -37.30 -28.28 -26.12
C PRO A 474 -38.78 -28.17 -26.51
N PRO A 475 -39.66 -27.75 -25.59
CA PRO A 475 -41.03 -27.38 -25.94
C PRO A 475 -41.07 -26.07 -26.74
N PRO A 476 -42.13 -25.83 -27.53
CA PRO A 476 -42.27 -24.61 -28.31
C PRO A 476 -42.46 -23.39 -27.38
N PHE A 477 -41.79 -22.29 -27.72
CA PHE A 477 -41.88 -21.01 -27.01
C PHE A 477 -43.32 -20.47 -26.99
N PRO A 478 -43.86 -20.07 -25.83
CA PRO A 478 -45.00 -19.18 -25.79
C PRO A 478 -44.56 -17.74 -26.06
N SER A 479 -45.33 -17.07 -26.91
CA SER A 479 -45.22 -15.68 -27.33
C SER A 479 -45.09 -14.73 -26.15
N THR A 480 -44.15 -13.79 -26.23
CA THR A 480 -43.99 -12.65 -25.33
C THR A 480 -45.23 -11.75 -25.33
N PRO A 481 -45.80 -11.39 -24.16
CA PRO A 481 -46.75 -10.29 -24.09
C PRO A 481 -46.03 -8.92 -24.14
N PRO A 482 -46.68 -7.86 -24.63
CA PRO A 482 -46.07 -6.55 -24.80
C PRO A 482 -45.82 -5.84 -23.47
N ALA A 483 -44.77 -5.02 -23.46
CA ALA A 483 -44.33 -4.21 -22.34
C ALA A 483 -45.41 -3.22 -21.86
N SER A 484 -45.84 -3.38 -20.61
CA SER A 484 -46.62 -2.38 -19.89
C SER A 484 -45.69 -1.37 -19.22
N SER A 485 -45.84 -0.10 -19.62
CA SER A 485 -45.12 1.06 -19.08
C SER A 485 -45.46 1.30 -17.60
N PRO A 486 -44.51 1.74 -16.76
CA PRO A 486 -44.80 2.07 -15.36
C PRO A 486 -45.63 3.36 -15.27
N SER A 487 -46.83 3.24 -14.69
CA SER A 487 -47.66 4.37 -14.29
C SER A 487 -47.09 5.00 -13.02
N TYR A 488 -46.74 6.28 -13.08
CA TYR A 488 -46.40 7.09 -11.91
C TYR A 488 -47.69 7.42 -11.12
N PRO A 489 -47.67 7.38 -9.78
CA PRO A 489 -48.78 7.88 -8.98
C PRO A 489 -48.87 9.41 -9.11
N GLN A 490 -50.05 9.89 -9.51
CA GLN A 490 -50.40 11.31 -9.46
C GLN A 490 -50.49 11.77 -8.01
N ILE A 491 -49.79 12.86 -7.70
CA ILE A 491 -49.90 13.60 -6.44
C ILE A 491 -51.01 14.64 -6.62
N PRO A 492 -52.11 14.61 -5.86
CA PRO A 492 -53.10 15.67 -5.87
C PRO A 492 -52.75 16.76 -4.84
N GLY A 493 -52.88 18.02 -5.24
CA GLY A 493 -53.39 19.06 -4.36
C GLY A 493 -52.42 20.15 -3.89
N SER A 494 -52.38 21.24 -4.65
CA SER A 494 -52.55 22.64 -4.21
C SER A 494 -51.94 23.10 -2.87
N VAL A 495 -50.94 23.97 -2.99
CA VAL A 495 -50.37 24.85 -1.96
C VAL A 495 -51.30 26.06 -1.72
N PRO A 496 -51.66 26.40 -0.46
CA PRO A 496 -52.09 27.75 -0.09
C PRO A 496 -50.90 28.58 0.45
N PRO A 497 -50.96 29.93 0.36
CA PRO A 497 -49.83 30.80 0.63
C PRO A 497 -49.56 31.01 2.12
N ALA A 498 -48.34 31.46 2.39
CA ALA A 498 -47.72 31.65 3.69
C ALA A 498 -48.39 32.72 4.56
N GLU A 499 -48.72 32.34 5.80
CA GLU A 499 -48.99 33.27 6.90
C GLU A 499 -48.21 32.86 8.16
N GLY A 500 -47.46 33.83 8.70
CA GLY A 500 -47.23 34.01 10.14
C GLY A 500 -46.43 32.96 10.91
N TYR A 501 -45.10 33.09 10.94
CA TYR A 501 -44.29 32.51 12.03
C TYR A 501 -44.39 33.39 13.28
N GLY A 502 -45.17 32.95 14.27
CA GLY A 502 -45.00 33.34 15.66
C GLY A 502 -43.98 32.42 16.36
N PRO A 503 -43.14 32.93 17.27
CA PRO A 503 -42.18 32.09 17.99
C PRO A 503 -42.86 31.22 19.06
N PRO A 504 -42.37 30.00 19.30
CA PRO A 504 -42.93 29.09 20.30
C PRO A 504 -42.63 29.59 21.74
N PRO A 505 -43.57 29.44 22.69
CA PRO A 505 -43.31 29.74 24.09
C PRO A 505 -42.57 28.58 24.76
N GLY A 506 -41.48 28.87 25.48
CA GLY A 506 -40.98 27.95 26.51
C GLY A 506 -39.52 27.52 26.48
N THR A 507 -38.57 28.38 26.06
CA THR A 507 -37.15 28.15 26.37
C THR A 507 -36.80 28.68 27.76
N PRO A 508 -36.26 27.85 28.68
CA PRO A 508 -35.76 28.33 29.97
C PRO A 508 -34.50 29.21 29.79
N PRO A 509 -34.27 30.19 30.69
CA PRO A 509 -33.16 31.12 30.54
C PRO A 509 -31.79 30.44 30.73
N LEU A 510 -30.85 30.79 29.83
CA LEU A 510 -29.45 30.43 29.94
C LEU A 510 -28.80 31.08 31.18
N PRO A 511 -27.83 30.40 31.83
CA PRO A 511 -27.10 30.98 32.97
C PRO A 511 -26.19 32.14 32.52
N PRO A 512 -25.91 33.11 33.42
CA PRO A 512 -25.15 34.30 33.08
C PRO A 512 -23.71 33.98 32.68
N SER A 513 -23.29 34.61 31.59
CA SER A 513 -21.93 34.62 31.07
C SER A 513 -20.94 35.21 32.07
N SER A 514 -19.78 34.56 32.18
CA SER A 514 -18.61 34.94 32.98
C SER A 514 -18.16 36.39 32.75
N PRO A 515 -17.60 37.07 33.76
CA PRO A 515 -17.10 38.43 33.62
C PRO A 515 -15.81 38.50 32.78
N PRO A 516 -15.54 39.64 32.11
CA PRO A 516 -14.33 39.84 31.34
C PRO A 516 -13.07 39.95 32.23
N PRO A 517 -11.88 39.62 31.71
CA PRO A 517 -10.64 39.82 32.45
C PRO A 517 -10.32 41.32 32.55
N PHE A 518 -10.01 41.77 33.77
CA PHE A 518 -9.48 43.10 34.06
C PHE A 518 -8.02 43.24 33.56
N PRO A 519 -7.55 44.48 33.31
CA PRO A 519 -6.29 44.80 32.63
C PRO A 519 -5.02 44.49 33.45
#